data_AF-A0A450ZSJ7-F1
#
_entry.id   AF-A0A450ZSJ7-F1
#
_cell.length_a   1.000
_cell.length_b   1.000
_cell.length_c   1.000
_cell.angle_alpha   90.00
_cell.angle_beta   90.00
_cell.angle_gamma   90.00
#
_symmetry.space_group_name_H-M   'P 1'
#
loop_
_entity.id
_entity.type
_entity.pdbx_description
1 polymer ?
#
loop_
_entity_poly.entity_id
_entity_poly.type
_entity_poly.pdbx_seq_one_letter_code
_entity_poly.pdbx_strand_id
1 'polypeptide(L)'
;MPKQRNITPDLEVVERAIDVEHLKNRLTRLTFSESAWYFLAFCEERQFKYLEIENINGRQNISNYVDQIINDMKIPLRWLWRSCKPGAEIPRRYCSEFYGVSWDFYNLAHEYRWFELAYVYASAGVATLQLQDNTVIPIAPFRQDIRYEAYDRLCLDETPRIEEDVGEFLRKVQQTVRVSGDRFRYSLNPRIVNQGLDVLSPVLDRFWLPMSWQLPRYTFGDFSNVFNVLRVMTVIHHFARVAAAERGCIGMGYLDSILLMRKDELSKRLQRYTRLNVNIVNEIVHDATFGKREIRDPDPAIQPLIPLSSDRIAISPALFMGSDIERNFTVLLNRLPKEKEAYSRLSNEREKDLPGRHYQAIATAAFPVLARRIT
;
A
#
# COMPACT_ATOMS: atom_id res chain seq x y z
N MET A 1 34.80 1.82 -4.38
CA MET A 1 35.37 1.58 -3.03
C MET A 1 34.33 0.90 -2.18
N PRO A 2 34.65 -0.22 -1.49
CA PRO A 2 33.70 -0.83 -0.57
C PRO A 2 33.43 0.15 0.57
N LYS A 3 32.17 0.55 0.77
CA LYS A 3 31.78 1.34 1.94
C LYS A 3 32.05 0.50 3.18
N GLN A 4 33.04 0.90 3.97
CA GLN A 4 33.33 0.29 5.27
C GLN A 4 32.07 0.49 6.13
N ARG A 5 31.43 -0.60 6.56
CA ARG A 5 30.25 -0.52 7.43
C ARG A 5 30.66 0.13 8.75
N ASN A 6 29.99 1.20 9.16
CA ASN A 6 30.19 1.83 10.47
C ASN A 6 29.41 1.08 11.57
N ILE A 7 29.59 -0.25 11.64
CA ILE A 7 28.93 -1.12 12.62
C ILE A 7 30.03 -1.94 13.31
N THR A 8 30.11 -1.86 14.63
CA THR A 8 31.07 -2.62 15.43
C THR A 8 30.60 -4.07 15.62
N PRO A 9 31.48 -5.03 15.92
CA PRO A 9 31.09 -6.41 16.18
C PRO A 9 30.03 -6.57 17.28
N ASP A 10 30.08 -5.74 18.33
CA ASP A 10 29.10 -5.76 19.42
C ASP A 10 27.70 -5.33 18.92
N LEU A 11 27.64 -4.33 18.05
CA LEU A 11 26.39 -3.89 17.43
C LEU A 11 25.82 -4.96 16.49
N GLU A 12 26.66 -5.73 15.78
CA GLU A 12 26.18 -6.88 14.99
C GLU A 12 25.56 -7.99 15.86
N VAL A 13 26.05 -8.18 17.10
CA VAL A 13 25.44 -9.11 18.06
C VAL A 13 24.07 -8.60 18.50
N VAL A 14 23.94 -7.31 18.79
CA VAL A 14 22.67 -6.67 19.15
C VAL A 14 21.66 -6.73 17.99
N GLU A 15 22.09 -6.42 16.76
CA GLU A 15 21.28 -6.55 15.53
C GLU A 15 20.71 -7.96 15.39
N ARG A 16 21.57 -8.98 15.46
CA ARG A 16 21.14 -10.38 15.37
C ARG A 16 20.18 -10.79 16.48
N ALA A 17 20.36 -10.28 17.70
CA ALA A 17 19.49 -10.60 18.83
C ALA A 17 18.09 -10.01 18.62
N ILE A 18 17.99 -8.77 18.12
CA ILE A 18 16.71 -8.10 17.88
C ILE A 18 16.01 -8.65 16.63
N ASP A 19 16.76 -9.01 15.59
CA ASP A 19 16.26 -9.55 14.32
C ASP A 19 15.51 -10.89 14.44
N VAL A 20 15.59 -11.56 15.59
CA VAL A 20 14.89 -12.83 15.85
C VAL A 20 13.74 -12.70 16.85
N GLU A 21 13.54 -11.53 17.45
CA GLU A 21 12.50 -11.32 18.48
C GLU A 21 11.09 -11.59 17.95
N HIS A 22 10.83 -11.30 16.67
CA HIS A 22 9.54 -11.57 16.04
C HIS A 22 9.16 -13.05 16.04
N LEU A 23 10.13 -13.97 16.11
CA LEU A 23 9.90 -15.42 16.17
C LEU A 23 9.25 -15.87 17.49
N LYS A 24 9.29 -15.03 18.53
CA LYS A 24 8.56 -15.28 19.78
C LYS A 24 7.06 -15.10 19.60
N ASN A 25 6.63 -14.28 18.65
CA ASN A 25 5.22 -14.03 18.37
C ASN A 25 4.54 -15.28 17.77
N ARG A 26 3.37 -15.64 18.29
CA ARG A 26 2.65 -16.87 17.92
C ARG A 26 2.20 -16.91 16.46
N LEU A 27 2.01 -15.76 15.80
CA LEU A 27 1.69 -15.74 14.37
C LEU A 27 2.80 -16.38 13.53
N THR A 28 4.07 -16.30 13.94
CA THR A 28 5.17 -16.93 13.19
C THR A 28 5.16 -18.46 13.24
N ARG A 29 4.36 -19.05 14.15
CA ARG A 29 4.24 -20.50 14.34
C ARG A 29 3.08 -21.13 13.57
N LEU A 30 2.16 -20.32 13.06
CA LEU A 30 1.10 -20.78 12.17
C LEU A 30 1.61 -20.87 10.73
N THR A 31 0.74 -21.32 9.85
CA THR A 31 0.99 -21.26 8.41
C THR A 31 0.83 -19.82 7.88
N PHE A 32 1.48 -19.51 6.75
CA PHE A 32 1.42 -18.16 6.18
C PHE A 32 -0.02 -17.72 5.87
N SER A 33 -0.86 -18.65 5.40
CA SER A 33 -2.27 -18.41 5.08
C SER A 33 -3.05 -17.90 6.29
N GLU A 34 -2.86 -18.54 7.44
CA GLU A 34 -3.56 -18.21 8.68
C GLU A 34 -3.02 -16.91 9.28
N SER A 35 -1.68 -16.80 9.39
CA SER A 35 -1.04 -15.63 10.00
C SER A 35 -1.30 -14.36 9.21
N ALA A 36 -1.15 -14.41 7.88
CA ALA A 36 -1.40 -13.26 7.04
C ALA A 36 -2.88 -12.86 7.07
N TRP A 37 -3.81 -13.82 7.12
CA TRP A 37 -5.23 -13.49 7.23
C TRP A 37 -5.56 -12.80 8.55
N TYR A 38 -5.10 -13.32 9.69
CA TYR A 38 -5.35 -12.70 11.01
C TYR A 38 -4.74 -11.30 11.09
N PHE A 39 -3.50 -11.15 10.62
CA PHE A 39 -2.79 -9.86 10.64
C PHE A 39 -3.46 -8.83 9.72
N LEU A 40 -3.80 -9.20 8.49
CA LEU A 40 -4.49 -8.29 7.56
C LEU A 40 -5.88 -7.90 8.09
N ALA A 41 -6.65 -8.84 8.64
CA ALA A 41 -7.99 -8.56 9.17
C ALA A 41 -7.93 -7.62 10.37
N PHE A 42 -6.90 -7.79 11.23
CA PHE A 42 -6.58 -6.85 12.29
C PHE A 42 -6.29 -5.45 11.75
N CYS A 43 -5.42 -5.31 10.75
CA CYS A 43 -5.10 -4.01 10.16
C CYS A 43 -6.32 -3.35 9.50
N GLU A 44 -7.15 -4.12 8.80
CA GLU A 44 -8.40 -3.64 8.20
C GLU A 44 -9.41 -3.18 9.25
N GLU A 45 -9.50 -3.86 10.39
CA GLU A 45 -10.35 -3.38 11.49
C GLU A 45 -9.81 -2.10 12.11
N ARG A 46 -8.49 -2.03 12.32
CA ARG A 46 -7.83 -0.85 12.88
C ARG A 46 -8.03 0.38 11.99
N GLN A 47 -7.90 0.21 10.67
CA GLN A 47 -8.18 1.29 9.71
C GLN A 47 -9.66 1.66 9.68
N PHE A 48 -10.55 0.67 9.64
CA PHE A 48 -11.99 0.92 9.60
C PHE A 48 -12.49 1.66 10.83
N LYS A 49 -12.04 1.29 12.04
CA LYS A 49 -12.39 1.99 13.29
C LYS A 49 -11.93 3.45 13.26
N TYR A 50 -10.70 3.69 12.81
CA TYR A 50 -10.15 5.04 12.71
C TYR A 50 -10.92 5.93 11.72
N LEU A 51 -11.26 5.37 10.54
CA LEU A 51 -11.95 6.13 9.49
C LEU A 51 -13.43 6.37 9.81
N GLU A 52 -14.13 5.38 10.34
CA GLU A 52 -15.60 5.39 10.38
C GLU A 52 -16.17 5.61 11.79
N ILE A 53 -15.37 5.45 12.86
CA ILE A 53 -15.86 5.55 14.26
C ILE A 53 -15.23 6.72 14.99
N GLU A 54 -13.91 6.89 14.89
CA GLU A 54 -13.17 7.85 15.71
C GLU A 54 -13.43 9.32 15.32
N ASN A 55 -14.19 9.56 14.25
CA ASN A 55 -14.72 10.86 13.81
C ASN A 55 -13.66 11.99 13.85
N ILE A 56 -12.46 11.66 13.37
CA ILE A 56 -11.30 12.54 13.43
C ILE A 56 -11.43 13.60 12.34
N ASN A 57 -11.40 14.86 12.77
CA ASN A 57 -11.43 16.01 11.87
C ASN A 57 -10.04 16.21 11.23
N GLY A 58 -10.02 16.38 9.91
CA GLY A 58 -8.84 16.82 9.16
C GLY A 58 -8.29 15.75 8.21
N ARG A 59 -8.30 16.07 6.91
CA ARG A 59 -7.84 15.20 5.82
C ARG A 59 -6.38 14.75 5.99
N GLN A 60 -5.52 15.63 6.52
CA GLN A 60 -4.12 15.31 6.79
C GLN A 60 -3.96 14.21 7.84
N ASN A 61 -4.76 14.23 8.91
CA ASN A 61 -4.72 13.20 9.94
C ASN A 61 -5.20 11.85 9.39
N ILE A 62 -6.17 11.86 8.48
CA ILE A 62 -6.64 10.67 7.80
C ILE A 62 -5.56 10.11 6.86
N SER A 63 -5.00 10.93 5.97
CA SER A 63 -3.94 10.51 5.05
C SER A 63 -2.72 9.97 5.79
N ASN A 64 -2.24 10.67 6.82
CA ASN A 64 -1.09 10.25 7.61
C ASN A 64 -1.30 8.87 8.26
N TYR A 65 -2.49 8.63 8.78
CA TYR A 65 -2.80 7.37 9.44
C TYR A 65 -2.90 6.21 8.45
N VAL A 66 -3.54 6.44 7.29
CA VAL A 66 -3.62 5.41 6.25
C VAL A 66 -2.22 5.07 5.71
N ASP A 67 -1.38 6.08 5.46
CA ASP A 67 0.01 5.86 5.06
C ASP A 67 0.81 5.11 6.13
N GLN A 68 0.59 5.44 7.41
CA GLN A 68 1.23 4.74 8.51
C GLN A 68 0.83 3.26 8.55
N ILE A 69 -0.46 2.95 8.43
CA ILE A 69 -0.93 1.56 8.40
C ILE A 69 -0.29 0.78 7.25
N ILE A 70 -0.24 1.34 6.03
CA ILE A 70 0.39 0.68 4.87
C ILE A 70 1.87 0.38 5.15
N ASN A 71 2.60 1.36 5.70
CA ASN A 71 4.01 1.20 6.05
C ASN A 71 4.21 0.17 7.18
N ASP A 72 3.35 0.17 8.19
CA ASP A 72 3.45 -0.72 9.35
C ASP A 72 3.07 -2.18 8.99
N MET A 73 2.36 -2.42 7.88
CA MET A 73 2.13 -3.79 7.38
C MET A 73 3.38 -4.46 6.78
N LYS A 74 4.38 -3.67 6.38
CA LYS A 74 5.54 -4.14 5.61
C LYS A 74 6.40 -5.16 6.34
N ILE A 75 6.87 -4.80 7.53
CA ILE A 75 7.77 -5.64 8.34
C ILE A 75 7.06 -6.92 8.80
N PRO A 76 5.83 -6.87 9.36
CA PRO A 76 5.08 -8.06 9.75
C PRO A 76 4.89 -9.05 8.60
N LEU A 77 4.43 -8.60 7.43
CA LEU A 77 4.19 -9.49 6.30
C LEU A 77 5.48 -10.12 5.78
N ARG A 78 6.62 -9.41 5.82
CA ARG A 78 7.95 -9.97 5.53
C ARG A 78 8.36 -11.04 6.53
N TRP A 79 8.18 -10.77 7.82
CA TRP A 79 8.50 -11.72 8.88
C TRP A 79 7.67 -13.00 8.74
N LEU A 80 6.36 -12.88 8.50
CA LEU A 80 5.48 -14.01 8.26
C LEU A 80 5.88 -14.78 7.00
N TRP A 81 6.18 -14.08 5.90
CA TRP A 81 6.60 -14.71 4.65
C TRP A 81 7.88 -15.53 4.77
N ARG A 82 8.83 -15.07 5.59
CA ARG A 82 10.11 -15.75 5.83
C ARG A 82 10.01 -16.89 6.84
N SER A 83 9.15 -16.75 7.84
CA SER A 83 9.16 -17.63 9.02
C SER A 83 8.07 -18.70 8.96
N CYS A 84 6.93 -18.41 8.35
CA CYS A 84 5.79 -19.32 8.32
C CYS A 84 5.93 -20.36 7.21
N LYS A 85 5.40 -21.56 7.47
CA LYS A 85 5.25 -22.60 6.44
C LYS A 85 4.19 -22.16 5.42
N PRO A 86 4.35 -22.48 4.12
CA PRO A 86 3.33 -22.16 3.13
C PRO A 86 2.09 -23.03 3.29
N GLY A 87 0.92 -22.44 3.00
CA GLY A 87 -0.36 -23.14 2.81
C GLY A 87 -1.10 -23.51 4.11
N ALA A 88 -2.42 -23.36 4.09
CA ALA A 88 -3.44 -23.96 4.96
C ALA A 88 -4.83 -23.49 4.49
N GLU A 89 -5.86 -23.87 5.25
CA GLU A 89 -7.17 -23.23 5.16
C GLU A 89 -7.12 -21.79 5.67
N ILE A 90 -7.86 -20.89 5.02
CA ILE A 90 -7.97 -19.49 5.44
C ILE A 90 -9.00 -19.42 6.57
N PRO A 91 -8.64 -19.01 7.81
CA PRO A 91 -9.48 -19.21 9.00
C PRO A 91 -10.88 -18.62 8.91
N ARG A 92 -11.02 -17.40 8.35
CA ARG A 92 -12.30 -16.67 8.21
C ARG A 92 -13.15 -16.69 9.48
N ARG A 93 -12.50 -16.64 10.65
CA ARG A 93 -13.12 -16.71 11.97
C ARG A 93 -12.42 -15.76 12.93
N TYR A 94 -13.18 -15.15 13.81
CA TYR A 94 -12.62 -14.30 14.85
C TYR A 94 -11.98 -15.17 15.93
N CYS A 95 -10.82 -14.74 16.42
CA CYS A 95 -10.15 -15.34 17.57
C CYS A 95 -9.53 -14.22 18.39
N SER A 96 -10.05 -13.99 19.60
CA SER A 96 -9.58 -12.91 20.48
C SER A 96 -8.08 -13.02 20.79
N GLU A 97 -7.59 -14.26 20.93
CA GLU A 97 -6.18 -14.54 21.14
C GLU A 97 -5.34 -14.06 19.95
N PHE A 98 -5.67 -14.47 18.71
CA PHE A 98 -4.91 -14.06 17.53
C PHE A 98 -5.09 -12.59 17.16
N TYR A 99 -6.19 -11.98 17.57
CA TYR A 99 -6.37 -10.53 17.49
C TYR A 99 -5.35 -9.81 18.39
N GLY A 100 -5.23 -10.22 19.66
CA GLY A 100 -4.22 -9.68 20.58
C GLY A 100 -2.80 -9.93 20.11
N VAL A 101 -2.51 -11.14 19.62
CA VAL A 101 -1.18 -11.48 19.05
C VAL A 101 -0.86 -10.62 17.82
N SER A 102 -1.85 -10.30 16.99
CA SER A 102 -1.70 -9.41 15.81
C SER A 102 -1.43 -7.97 16.23
N TRP A 103 -2.08 -7.49 17.28
CA TRP A 103 -1.80 -6.18 17.89
C TRP A 103 -0.36 -6.08 18.40
N ASP A 104 0.09 -7.07 19.17
CA ASP A 104 1.46 -7.10 19.68
C ASP A 104 2.48 -7.18 18.53
N PHE A 105 2.18 -7.94 17.48
CA PHE A 105 3.04 -8.07 16.30
C PHE A 105 3.15 -6.76 15.51
N TYR A 106 2.04 -6.04 15.39
CA TYR A 106 2.00 -4.71 14.77
C TYR A 106 2.88 -3.72 15.54
N ASN A 107 2.72 -3.65 16.87
CA ASN A 107 3.52 -2.73 17.70
C ASN A 107 5.01 -3.08 17.70
N LEU A 108 5.34 -4.37 17.79
CA LEU A 108 6.72 -4.84 17.70
C LEU A 108 7.37 -4.39 16.38
N ALA A 109 6.66 -4.52 15.26
CA ALA A 109 7.18 -4.08 13.97
C ALA A 109 7.30 -2.56 13.86
N HIS A 110 6.35 -1.82 14.43
CA HIS A 110 6.40 -0.37 14.48
C HIS A 110 7.64 0.13 15.24
N GLU A 111 7.98 -0.50 16.37
CA GLU A 111 9.19 -0.20 17.13
C GLU A 111 10.45 -0.64 16.36
N TYR A 112 10.45 -1.85 15.79
CA TYR A 112 11.57 -2.39 15.01
C TYR A 112 11.95 -1.51 13.81
N ARG A 113 10.98 -0.81 13.20
CA ARG A 113 11.26 0.09 12.06
C ARG A 113 12.32 1.15 12.39
N TRP A 114 12.30 1.71 13.59
CA TRP A 114 13.29 2.71 14.01
C TRP A 114 14.66 2.09 14.20
N PHE A 115 14.70 0.86 14.70
CA PHE A 115 15.91 0.06 14.82
C PHE A 115 16.51 -0.25 13.44
N GLU A 116 15.72 -0.81 12.51
CA GLU A 116 16.13 -1.10 11.12
C GLU A 116 16.69 0.17 10.45
N LEU A 117 16.00 1.29 10.59
CA LEU A 117 16.40 2.56 9.97
C LEU A 117 17.78 3.03 10.45
N ALA A 118 18.07 2.90 11.75
CA ALA A 118 19.37 3.27 12.31
C ALA A 118 20.51 2.44 11.70
N TYR A 119 20.33 1.13 11.58
CA TYR A 119 21.32 0.21 10.98
C TYR A 119 21.47 0.42 9.47
N VAL A 120 20.39 0.76 8.76
CA VAL A 120 20.45 1.14 7.34
C VAL A 120 21.29 2.40 7.14
N TYR A 121 21.06 3.46 7.92
CA TYR A 121 21.85 4.69 7.82
C TYR A 121 23.32 4.48 8.21
N ALA A 122 23.58 3.65 9.21
CA ALA A 122 24.93 3.28 9.63
C ALA A 122 25.68 2.50 8.53
N SER A 123 25.01 1.50 7.94
CA SER A 123 25.53 0.73 6.81
C SER A 123 25.78 1.61 5.58
N ALA A 124 25.00 2.66 5.39
CA ALA A 124 25.17 3.62 4.30
C ALA A 124 26.31 4.63 4.54
N GLY A 125 26.89 4.67 5.75
CA GLY A 125 27.90 5.63 6.18
C GLY A 125 27.34 7.03 6.48
N VAL A 126 26.03 7.15 6.71
CA VAL A 126 25.33 8.42 6.99
C VAL A 126 25.27 8.72 8.49
N ALA A 127 25.24 7.66 9.31
CA ALA A 127 25.28 7.73 10.76
C ALA A 127 26.38 6.81 11.30
N THR A 128 26.77 7.04 12.54
CA THR A 128 27.57 6.11 13.35
C THR A 128 26.70 5.63 14.49
N LEU A 129 26.70 4.34 14.79
CA LEU A 129 26.01 3.80 15.95
C LEU A 129 26.99 3.62 17.10
N GLN A 130 26.54 3.93 18.31
CA GLN A 130 27.25 3.59 19.55
C GLN A 130 26.34 2.78 20.45
N LEU A 131 26.91 1.78 21.11
CA LEU A 131 26.23 1.06 22.18
C LEU A 131 26.60 1.74 23.49
N GLN A 132 25.62 2.31 24.16
CA GLN A 132 25.77 2.83 25.52
C GLN A 132 24.87 2.00 26.44
N ASP A 133 25.49 1.25 27.34
CA ASP A 133 24.84 0.25 28.18
C ASP A 133 24.01 -0.73 27.32
N ASN A 134 22.68 -0.67 27.43
CA ASN A 134 21.73 -1.50 26.67
C ASN A 134 20.98 -0.71 25.58
N THR A 135 21.47 0.47 25.17
CA THR A 135 20.81 1.35 24.21
C THR A 135 21.71 1.63 23.00
N VAL A 136 21.17 1.43 21.80
CA VAL A 136 21.83 1.82 20.55
C VAL A 136 21.53 3.29 20.28
N ILE A 137 22.56 4.12 20.26
CA ILE A 137 22.46 5.56 20.04
C ILE A 137 22.99 5.90 18.64
N PRO A 138 22.15 6.45 17.74
CA PRO A 138 22.60 6.95 16.45
C PRO A 138 23.24 8.34 16.61
N ILE A 139 24.49 8.47 16.18
CA ILE A 139 25.23 9.72 16.10
C ILE A 139 25.32 10.10 14.62
N ALA A 140 24.61 11.15 14.23
CA ALA A 140 24.72 11.70 12.88
C ALA A 140 24.64 13.23 12.93
N PRO A 141 25.24 13.93 11.96
CA PRO A 141 24.95 15.33 11.72
C PRO A 141 23.58 15.42 11.03
N PHE A 142 22.51 15.05 11.74
CA PHE A 142 21.16 15.30 11.24
C PHE A 142 21.03 16.81 11.08
N ARG A 143 20.96 17.29 9.83
CA ARG A 143 20.55 18.68 9.59
C ARG A 143 19.17 18.83 10.22
N GLN A 144 18.99 19.84 11.08
CA GLN A 144 17.67 20.24 11.62
C GLN A 144 16.71 20.76 10.55
N ASP A 145 16.97 20.46 9.28
CA ASP A 145 16.21 20.97 8.16
C ASP A 145 15.12 19.98 7.75
N ILE A 146 14.06 19.97 8.54
CA ILE A 146 12.80 19.25 8.30
C ILE A 146 12.04 19.75 7.06
N ARG A 147 12.57 20.74 6.31
CA ARG A 147 11.87 21.38 5.18
C ARG A 147 11.78 20.50 3.92
N TYR A 148 12.48 19.37 3.86
CA TYR A 148 12.53 18.53 2.65
C TYR A 148 11.30 17.63 2.43
N GLU A 149 10.46 17.40 3.44
CA GLU A 149 9.18 16.66 3.26
C GLU A 149 7.95 17.59 3.28
N ALA A 150 8.13 18.90 3.44
CA ALA A 150 7.02 19.85 3.54
C ALA A 150 6.45 20.26 2.17
N TYR A 151 7.21 20.10 1.08
CA TYR A 151 6.81 20.61 -0.24
C TYR A 151 5.65 19.81 -0.86
N ASP A 152 5.70 18.47 -0.82
CA ASP A 152 4.58 17.62 -1.24
C ASP A 152 3.34 17.80 -0.36
N ARG A 153 3.53 18.28 0.88
CA ARG A 153 2.46 18.51 1.87
C ARG A 153 1.76 19.85 1.72
N LEU A 154 2.39 20.82 1.04
CA LEU A 154 1.84 22.17 0.80
C LEU A 154 1.05 22.29 -0.50
N CYS A 155 1.16 21.30 -1.41
CA CYS A 155 0.52 21.28 -2.72
C CYS A 155 -0.64 20.29 -2.83
N LEU A 156 -1.31 19.95 -1.73
CA LEU A 156 -2.57 19.21 -1.80
C LEU A 156 -3.70 20.20 -2.11
N ASP A 157 -4.12 20.22 -3.37
CA ASP A 157 -5.33 20.91 -3.83
C ASP A 157 -6.52 20.66 -2.89
N GLU A 158 -7.37 21.68 -2.82
CA GLU A 158 -8.64 21.71 -2.11
C GLU A 158 -9.41 20.39 -2.25
N THR A 159 -10.13 20.01 -1.18
CA THR A 159 -11.02 18.86 -1.13
C THR A 159 -11.70 18.60 -2.48
N PRO A 160 -11.49 17.45 -3.15
CA PRO A 160 -12.40 17.04 -4.20
C PRO A 160 -13.74 16.95 -3.50
N ARG A 161 -14.68 17.81 -3.90
CA ARG A 161 -16.08 17.62 -3.55
C ARG A 161 -16.39 16.19 -3.96
N ILE A 162 -16.90 15.38 -3.03
CA ILE A 162 -17.51 14.11 -3.41
C ILE A 162 -18.64 14.53 -4.34
N GLU A 163 -18.43 14.34 -5.64
CA GLU A 163 -19.42 14.68 -6.65
C GLU A 163 -20.71 13.90 -6.31
N GLU A 164 -21.87 14.52 -6.52
CA GLU A 164 -23.17 13.92 -6.15
C GLU A 164 -23.32 12.51 -6.73
N ASP A 165 -22.73 12.27 -7.92
CA ASP A 165 -22.67 10.99 -8.62
C ASP A 165 -21.94 9.90 -7.82
N VAL A 166 -20.84 10.25 -7.13
CA VAL A 166 -20.11 9.32 -6.25
C VAL A 166 -20.99 8.92 -5.07
N GLY A 167 -21.65 9.89 -4.43
CA GLY A 167 -22.57 9.62 -3.31
C GLY A 167 -23.74 8.73 -3.71
N GLU A 168 -24.33 8.96 -4.90
CA GLU A 168 -25.40 8.11 -5.43
C GLU A 168 -24.92 6.69 -5.75
N PHE A 169 -23.76 6.55 -6.38
CA PHE A 169 -23.15 5.26 -6.66
C PHE A 169 -22.91 4.45 -5.38
N LEU A 170 -22.33 5.07 -4.35
CA LEU A 170 -22.08 4.39 -3.09
C LEU A 170 -23.39 3.94 -2.42
N ARG A 171 -24.45 4.75 -2.48
CA ARG A 171 -25.79 4.35 -1.99
C ARG A 171 -26.34 3.12 -2.73
N LYS A 172 -26.12 3.03 -4.05
CA LYS A 172 -26.48 1.83 -4.85
C LYS A 172 -25.69 0.60 -4.40
N VAL A 173 -24.40 0.74 -4.09
CA VAL A 173 -23.59 -0.35 -3.53
C VAL A 173 -24.18 -0.82 -2.19
N GLN A 174 -24.45 0.13 -1.29
CA GLN A 174 -25.05 -0.15 0.03
C GLN A 174 -26.36 -0.93 -0.10
N GLN A 175 -27.24 -0.58 -1.05
CA GLN A 175 -28.50 -1.30 -1.28
C GLN A 175 -28.33 -2.78 -1.62
N THR A 176 -27.17 -3.20 -2.15
CA THR A 176 -26.89 -4.61 -2.46
C THR A 176 -26.43 -5.44 -1.27
N VAL A 177 -26.08 -4.79 -0.15
CA VAL A 177 -25.52 -5.45 1.04
C VAL A 177 -26.57 -6.32 1.73
N ARG A 178 -26.17 -7.49 2.20
CA ARG A 178 -26.98 -8.38 3.03
C ARG A 178 -26.12 -8.85 4.19
N VAL A 179 -26.66 -8.74 5.40
CA VAL A 179 -25.98 -9.13 6.65
C VAL A 179 -26.56 -10.45 7.14
N SER A 180 -25.71 -11.33 7.63
CA SER A 180 -26.08 -12.59 8.27
C SER A 180 -25.11 -12.86 9.42
N GLY A 181 -25.54 -12.54 10.65
CA GLY A 181 -24.71 -12.63 11.84
C GLY A 181 -23.51 -11.68 11.79
N ASP A 182 -22.31 -12.26 11.79
CA ASP A 182 -21.01 -11.60 11.73
C ASP A 182 -20.43 -11.49 10.30
N ARG A 183 -21.25 -11.80 9.29
CA ARG A 183 -20.84 -11.81 7.88
C ARG A 183 -21.72 -10.93 7.03
N PHE A 184 -21.14 -10.45 5.92
CA PHE A 184 -21.89 -9.71 4.91
C PHE A 184 -21.60 -10.18 3.50
N ARG A 185 -22.57 -9.97 2.61
CA ARG A 185 -22.48 -10.24 1.18
C ARG A 185 -23.00 -9.03 0.42
N TYR A 186 -22.47 -8.80 -0.77
CA TYR A 186 -22.86 -7.69 -1.62
C TYR A 186 -22.64 -8.05 -3.09
N SER A 187 -23.16 -7.24 -3.99
CA SER A 187 -23.05 -7.51 -5.42
C SER A 187 -21.83 -6.85 -6.03
N LEU A 188 -20.82 -7.66 -6.38
CA LEU A 188 -19.67 -7.24 -7.19
C LEU A 188 -19.84 -7.74 -8.64
N ASN A 189 -20.96 -7.41 -9.26
CA ASN A 189 -21.31 -7.82 -10.62
C ASN A 189 -20.81 -6.80 -11.68
N PRO A 190 -20.86 -7.12 -12.99
CA PRO A 190 -20.39 -6.22 -14.04
C PRO A 190 -21.03 -4.83 -14.04
N ARG A 191 -22.33 -4.74 -13.71
CA ARG A 191 -23.05 -3.45 -13.67
C ARG A 191 -22.49 -2.55 -12.58
N ILE A 192 -22.31 -3.07 -11.37
CA ILE A 192 -21.78 -2.29 -10.23
C ILE A 192 -20.32 -1.88 -10.48
N VAL A 193 -19.50 -2.79 -10.99
CA VAL A 193 -18.07 -2.49 -11.24
C VAL A 193 -17.90 -1.49 -12.39
N ASN A 194 -18.62 -1.62 -13.50
CA ASN A 194 -18.53 -0.66 -14.60
C ASN A 194 -19.00 0.73 -14.17
N GLN A 195 -20.13 0.82 -13.45
CA GLN A 195 -20.59 2.10 -12.92
C GLN A 195 -19.57 2.70 -11.93
N GLY A 196 -18.92 1.86 -11.12
CA GLY A 196 -17.84 2.28 -10.24
C GLY A 196 -16.63 2.80 -11.02
N LEU A 197 -16.26 2.18 -12.14
CA LEU A 197 -15.21 2.67 -13.01
C LEU A 197 -15.57 4.02 -13.62
N ASP A 198 -16.80 4.20 -14.08
CA ASP A 198 -17.24 5.46 -14.69
C ASP A 198 -17.22 6.63 -13.68
N VAL A 199 -17.62 6.37 -12.44
CA VAL A 199 -17.82 7.41 -11.41
C VAL A 199 -16.58 7.61 -10.53
N LEU A 200 -15.86 6.55 -10.17
CA LEU A 200 -14.73 6.65 -9.24
C LEU A 200 -13.39 6.93 -9.93
N SER A 201 -13.18 6.42 -11.16
CA SER A 201 -11.88 6.58 -11.83
C SER A 201 -11.47 8.05 -12.00
N PRO A 202 -12.35 9.00 -12.41
CA PRO A 202 -11.96 10.41 -12.53
C PRO A 202 -11.47 11.04 -11.22
N VAL A 203 -11.96 10.55 -10.08
CA VAL A 203 -11.60 11.05 -8.75
C VAL A 203 -10.37 10.34 -8.19
N LEU A 204 -10.16 9.07 -8.57
CA LEU A 204 -9.08 8.22 -8.08
C LEU A 204 -7.81 8.29 -8.94
N ASP A 205 -7.93 8.50 -10.25
CA ASP A 205 -6.82 8.48 -11.20
C ASP A 205 -6.07 9.82 -11.18
N ARG A 206 -4.87 9.79 -10.59
CA ARG A 206 -3.88 10.88 -10.67
C ARG A 206 -2.54 10.31 -11.08
N PHE A 207 -2.46 9.87 -12.33
CA PHE A 207 -1.23 9.38 -12.93
C PHE A 207 -0.54 10.49 -13.72
N TRP A 208 0.73 10.75 -13.43
CA TRP A 208 1.57 11.73 -14.10
C TRP A 208 2.54 11.09 -15.08
N LEU A 209 2.80 9.79 -14.95
CA LEU A 209 3.63 9.06 -15.89
C LEU A 209 2.91 8.90 -17.25
N PRO A 210 3.63 9.02 -18.38
CA PRO A 210 3.03 8.83 -19.69
C PRO A 210 2.50 7.41 -19.87
N MET A 211 1.20 7.30 -20.19
CA MET A 211 0.53 5.99 -20.41
C MET A 211 1.19 5.16 -21.52
N SER A 212 1.86 5.83 -22.47
CA SER A 212 2.57 5.20 -23.60
C SER A 212 3.92 4.58 -23.24
N TRP A 213 4.42 4.74 -22.01
CA TRP A 213 5.68 4.15 -21.57
C TRP A 213 5.68 2.64 -21.75
N GLN A 214 6.59 2.15 -22.60
CA GLN A 214 6.73 0.74 -22.95
C GLN A 214 7.70 0.05 -21.99
N LEU A 215 7.21 -0.93 -21.24
CA LEU A 215 8.03 -1.83 -20.44
C LEU A 215 8.14 -3.19 -21.13
N PRO A 216 9.06 -4.06 -20.71
CA PRO A 216 9.29 -5.34 -21.40
C PRO A 216 8.06 -6.25 -21.54
N ARG A 217 7.03 -6.09 -20.70
CA ARG A 217 5.87 -7.00 -20.63
C ARG A 217 4.53 -6.32 -20.91
N TYR A 218 4.45 -5.01 -20.70
CA TYR A 218 3.23 -4.22 -20.76
C TYR A 218 3.57 -2.73 -20.77
N THR A 219 2.58 -1.88 -21.01
CA THR A 219 2.73 -0.43 -20.90
C THR A 219 2.36 0.08 -19.51
N PHE A 220 2.79 1.29 -19.16
CA PHE A 220 2.25 1.94 -17.97
C PHE A 220 0.72 2.09 -18.02
N GLY A 221 0.14 2.38 -19.19
CA GLY A 221 -1.31 2.42 -19.37
C GLY A 221 -1.99 1.08 -19.04
N ASP A 222 -1.38 -0.04 -19.41
CA ASP A 222 -1.91 -1.37 -19.06
C ASP A 222 -1.91 -1.60 -17.53
N PHE A 223 -0.80 -1.25 -16.88
CA PHE A 223 -0.64 -1.33 -15.43
C PHE A 223 -1.68 -0.46 -14.70
N SER A 224 -1.79 0.81 -15.10
CA SER A 224 -2.72 1.78 -14.51
C SER A 224 -4.17 1.32 -14.63
N ASN A 225 -4.56 0.78 -15.80
CA ASN A 225 -5.90 0.22 -15.99
C ASN A 225 -6.18 -0.97 -15.04
N VAL A 226 -5.24 -1.90 -14.90
CA VAL A 226 -5.40 -3.05 -13.98
C VAL A 226 -5.53 -2.57 -12.53
N PHE A 227 -4.67 -1.64 -12.10
CA PHE A 227 -4.66 -1.14 -10.73
C PHE A 227 -5.88 -0.26 -10.41
N ASN A 228 -6.38 0.52 -11.37
CA ASN A 228 -7.61 1.27 -11.19
C ASN A 228 -8.82 0.33 -10.98
N VAL A 229 -8.92 -0.76 -11.77
CA VAL A 229 -9.97 -1.78 -11.54
C VAL A 229 -9.87 -2.40 -10.15
N LEU A 230 -8.66 -2.77 -9.70
CA LEU A 230 -8.45 -3.27 -8.33
C LEU A 230 -8.90 -2.25 -7.28
N ARG A 231 -8.52 -0.98 -7.46
CA ARG A 231 -8.88 0.11 -6.54
C ARG A 231 -10.38 0.31 -6.46
N VAL A 232 -11.09 0.37 -7.60
CA VAL A 232 -12.56 0.44 -7.64
C VAL A 232 -13.20 -0.73 -6.89
N MET A 233 -12.72 -1.96 -7.12
CA MET A 233 -13.24 -3.13 -6.41
C MET A 233 -13.02 -3.05 -4.90
N THR A 234 -11.89 -2.52 -4.44
CA THR A 234 -11.61 -2.31 -3.01
C THR A 234 -12.46 -1.21 -2.38
N VAL A 235 -12.71 -0.11 -3.09
CA VAL A 235 -13.59 0.97 -2.62
C VAL A 235 -15.03 0.45 -2.47
N ILE A 236 -15.53 -0.29 -3.46
CA ILE A 236 -16.84 -0.95 -3.38
C ILE A 236 -16.90 -1.88 -2.16
N HIS A 237 -15.86 -2.67 -1.92
CA HIS A 237 -15.80 -3.58 -0.77
C HIS A 237 -15.80 -2.84 0.57
N HIS A 238 -15.02 -1.76 0.70
CA HIS A 238 -14.99 -0.91 1.89
C HIS A 238 -16.37 -0.34 2.20
N PHE A 239 -17.03 0.30 1.22
CA PHE A 239 -18.36 0.87 1.44
C PHE A 239 -19.45 -0.20 1.65
N ALA A 240 -19.28 -1.40 1.10
CA ALA A 240 -20.15 -2.53 1.44
C ALA A 240 -20.00 -2.94 2.93
N ARG A 241 -18.77 -2.89 3.46
CA ARG A 241 -18.51 -3.11 4.89
C ARG A 241 -19.08 -2.01 5.78
N VAL A 242 -18.95 -0.74 5.37
CA VAL A 242 -19.59 0.40 6.06
C VAL A 242 -21.11 0.16 6.19
N ALA A 243 -21.79 -0.13 5.08
CA ALA A 243 -23.22 -0.44 5.11
C ALA A 243 -23.56 -1.69 5.93
N ALA A 244 -22.68 -2.69 5.97
CA ALA A 244 -22.89 -3.86 6.81
C ALA A 244 -22.82 -3.50 8.30
N ALA A 245 -21.86 -2.67 8.70
CA ALA A 245 -21.74 -2.19 10.07
C ALA A 245 -22.97 -1.34 10.48
N GLU A 246 -23.41 -0.43 9.62
CA GLU A 246 -24.64 0.38 9.84
C GLU A 246 -25.90 -0.49 9.99
N ARG A 247 -25.93 -1.67 9.36
CA ARG A 247 -27.02 -2.65 9.44
C ARG A 247 -26.87 -3.64 10.60
N GLY A 248 -25.93 -3.40 11.52
CA GLY A 248 -25.74 -4.22 12.71
C GLY A 248 -24.99 -5.54 12.47
N CYS A 249 -24.13 -5.61 11.46
CA CYS A 249 -23.23 -6.76 11.28
C CYS A 249 -22.32 -6.91 12.51
N ILE A 250 -22.37 -8.08 13.15
CA ILE A 250 -21.59 -8.36 14.36
C ILE A 250 -20.11 -8.25 14.05
N GLY A 251 -19.35 -7.56 14.92
CA GLY A 251 -17.94 -7.28 14.69
C GLY A 251 -17.67 -6.39 13.49
N MET A 252 -18.65 -5.61 13.02
CA MET A 252 -18.53 -4.64 11.92
C MET A 252 -17.97 -5.26 10.63
N GLY A 253 -18.36 -6.52 10.37
CA GLY A 253 -17.92 -7.26 9.20
C GLY A 253 -16.45 -7.70 9.22
N TYR A 254 -15.81 -7.80 10.39
CA TYR A 254 -14.41 -8.23 10.55
C TYR A 254 -14.05 -9.47 9.71
N LEU A 255 -14.92 -10.48 9.67
CA LEU A 255 -14.66 -11.74 8.95
C LEU A 255 -14.58 -11.60 7.43
N ASP A 256 -15.22 -10.56 6.90
CA ASP A 256 -15.30 -10.25 5.47
C ASP A 256 -14.61 -8.91 5.18
N SER A 257 -13.66 -8.48 6.04
CA SER A 257 -12.93 -7.21 5.90
C SER A 257 -11.88 -7.21 4.79
N ILE A 258 -11.43 -8.40 4.39
CA ILE A 258 -10.47 -8.61 3.30
C ILE A 258 -11.22 -9.18 2.09
N LEU A 259 -10.98 -8.60 0.92
CA LEU A 259 -11.51 -9.13 -0.33
C LEU A 259 -10.70 -10.37 -0.75
N LEU A 260 -11.33 -11.54 -0.63
CA LEU A 260 -10.71 -12.83 -0.95
C LEU A 260 -11.23 -13.36 -2.29
N MET A 261 -10.32 -13.60 -3.25
CA MET A 261 -10.67 -14.10 -4.58
C MET A 261 -9.88 -15.33 -4.96
N ARG A 262 -10.42 -16.11 -5.91
CA ARG A 262 -9.58 -17.08 -6.64
C ARG A 262 -8.67 -16.33 -7.60
N LYS A 263 -7.46 -16.83 -7.82
CA LYS A 263 -6.51 -16.24 -8.78
C LYS A 263 -7.09 -16.21 -10.20
N ASP A 264 -7.75 -17.31 -10.62
CA ASP A 264 -8.39 -17.38 -11.94
C ASP A 264 -9.61 -16.47 -12.06
N GLU A 265 -10.37 -16.30 -10.97
CA GLU A 265 -11.47 -15.34 -10.91
C GLU A 265 -10.95 -13.91 -11.06
N LEU A 266 -9.89 -13.56 -10.33
CA LEU A 266 -9.28 -12.24 -10.37
C LEU A 266 -8.81 -11.91 -11.80
N SER A 267 -8.02 -12.79 -12.43
CA SER A 267 -7.55 -12.56 -13.80
C SER A 267 -8.73 -12.41 -14.79
N LYS A 268 -9.78 -13.23 -14.68
CA LYS A 268 -10.98 -13.12 -15.54
C LYS A 268 -11.72 -11.79 -15.35
N ARG A 269 -11.83 -11.31 -14.11
CA ARG A 269 -12.45 -10.01 -13.80
C ARG A 269 -11.61 -8.87 -14.37
N LEU A 270 -10.31 -8.86 -14.10
CA LEU A 270 -9.40 -7.84 -14.61
C LEU A 270 -9.40 -7.81 -16.14
N GLN A 271 -9.34 -8.97 -16.79
CA GLN A 271 -9.45 -9.07 -18.25
C GLN A 271 -10.77 -8.49 -18.77
N ARG A 272 -11.90 -8.83 -18.12
CA ARG A 272 -13.23 -8.34 -18.51
C ARG A 272 -13.30 -6.81 -18.48
N TYR A 273 -12.81 -6.20 -17.41
CA TYR A 273 -12.98 -4.76 -17.17
C TYR A 273 -11.93 -3.91 -17.89
N THR A 274 -10.69 -4.39 -17.99
CA THR A 274 -9.62 -3.68 -18.71
C THR A 274 -9.62 -3.94 -20.22
N ARG A 275 -10.27 -5.03 -20.66
CA ARG A 275 -10.23 -5.54 -22.05
C ARG A 275 -8.83 -5.88 -22.55
N LEU A 276 -7.86 -6.01 -21.66
CA LEU A 276 -6.48 -6.36 -21.98
C LEU A 276 -6.35 -7.85 -22.33
N ASN A 277 -5.25 -8.19 -23.00
CA ASN A 277 -4.87 -9.59 -23.20
C ASN A 277 -4.67 -10.27 -21.84
N VAL A 278 -5.14 -11.50 -21.68
CA VAL A 278 -5.01 -12.26 -20.42
C VAL A 278 -3.56 -12.42 -19.98
N ASN A 279 -2.61 -12.52 -20.92
CA ASN A 279 -1.19 -12.61 -20.60
C ASN A 279 -0.69 -11.31 -19.97
N ILE A 280 -1.07 -10.14 -20.50
CA ILE A 280 -0.72 -8.83 -19.92
C ILE A 280 -1.27 -8.73 -18.49
N VAL A 281 -2.54 -9.08 -18.30
CA VAL A 281 -3.18 -9.11 -16.97
C VAL A 281 -2.42 -10.01 -16.02
N ASN A 282 -2.05 -11.22 -16.46
CA ASN A 282 -1.33 -12.17 -15.64
C ASN A 282 0.08 -11.69 -15.28
N GLU A 283 0.80 -11.03 -16.19
CA GLU A 283 2.12 -10.45 -15.88
C GLU A 283 2.00 -9.34 -14.84
N ILE A 284 1.02 -8.43 -14.96
CA ILE A 284 0.79 -7.36 -13.97
C ILE A 284 0.38 -7.95 -12.61
N VAL A 285 -0.55 -8.91 -12.59
CA VAL A 285 -0.94 -9.61 -11.36
C VAL A 285 0.26 -10.31 -10.74
N HIS A 286 1.12 -10.94 -11.54
CA HIS A 286 2.31 -11.62 -11.05
C HIS A 286 3.33 -10.63 -10.45
N ASP A 287 3.54 -9.46 -11.09
CA ASP A 287 4.40 -8.40 -10.55
C ASP A 287 3.87 -7.85 -9.23
N ALA A 288 2.55 -7.65 -9.14
CA ALA A 288 1.85 -7.13 -7.97
C ALA A 288 1.61 -8.17 -6.86
N THR A 289 1.94 -9.45 -7.07
CA THR A 289 1.75 -10.51 -6.07
C THR A 289 2.91 -10.55 -5.09
N PHE A 290 2.62 -10.45 -3.80
CA PHE A 290 3.61 -10.42 -2.73
C PHE A 290 4.55 -11.63 -2.77
N GLY A 291 5.86 -11.37 -2.74
CA GLY A 291 6.89 -12.41 -2.76
C GLY A 291 7.12 -13.06 -4.13
N LYS A 292 6.54 -12.51 -5.21
CA LYS A 292 6.85 -12.93 -6.59
C LYS A 292 8.02 -12.13 -7.18
N ARG A 293 8.49 -12.60 -8.33
CA ARG A 293 9.63 -12.05 -9.08
C ARG A 293 10.96 -12.04 -8.32
N GLU A 294 11.13 -12.98 -7.38
CA GLU A 294 12.39 -13.16 -6.63
C GLU A 294 12.82 -11.89 -5.87
N ILE A 295 11.87 -11.00 -5.56
CA ILE A 295 12.12 -9.81 -4.74
C ILE A 295 12.46 -10.28 -3.33
N ARG A 296 13.73 -10.11 -2.93
CA ARG A 296 14.28 -10.56 -1.64
C ARG A 296 13.52 -10.03 -0.42
N ASP A 297 13.08 -8.79 -0.50
CA ASP A 297 12.43 -8.03 0.56
C ASP A 297 11.06 -7.53 0.08
N PRO A 298 10.07 -8.43 -0.09
CA PRO A 298 8.77 -8.06 -0.64
C PRO A 298 8.09 -6.99 0.22
N ASP A 299 7.30 -6.13 -0.39
CA ASP A 299 6.73 -4.95 0.26
C ASP A 299 5.25 -4.86 -0.14
N PRO A 300 4.30 -4.91 0.80
CA PRO A 300 2.88 -4.98 0.47
C PRO A 300 2.37 -3.68 -0.20
N ALA A 301 3.07 -2.55 -0.06
CA ALA A 301 2.72 -1.33 -0.77
C ALA A 301 2.93 -1.46 -2.30
N ILE A 302 3.98 -2.18 -2.72
CA ILE A 302 4.32 -2.35 -4.15
C ILE A 302 3.85 -3.71 -4.71
N GLN A 303 3.62 -4.70 -3.85
CA GLN A 303 3.04 -5.99 -4.19
C GLN A 303 1.80 -6.27 -3.31
N PRO A 304 0.68 -5.55 -3.52
CA PRO A 304 -0.46 -5.56 -2.59
C PRO A 304 -1.34 -6.82 -2.68
N LEU A 305 -1.11 -7.70 -3.64
CA LEU A 305 -1.88 -8.93 -3.78
C LEU A 305 -1.23 -10.04 -2.95
N ILE A 306 -1.81 -10.38 -1.78
CA ILE A 306 -1.19 -11.30 -0.83
C ILE A 306 -1.61 -12.74 -1.13
N PRO A 307 -0.71 -13.65 -1.54
CA PRO A 307 -1.07 -15.00 -1.93
C PRO A 307 -1.28 -15.89 -0.69
N LEU A 308 -2.53 -16.00 -0.22
CA LEU A 308 -2.84 -16.83 0.94
C LEU A 308 -2.73 -18.33 0.63
N SER A 309 -2.99 -18.79 -0.59
CA SER A 309 -2.83 -20.20 -0.97
C SER A 309 -2.35 -20.36 -2.42
N SER A 310 -2.31 -21.59 -2.90
CA SER A 310 -2.04 -21.89 -4.32
C SER A 310 -3.07 -21.24 -5.25
N ASP A 311 -4.33 -21.10 -4.81
CA ASP A 311 -5.45 -20.65 -5.63
C ASP A 311 -6.17 -19.39 -5.11
N ARG A 312 -5.91 -18.94 -3.88
CA ARG A 312 -6.55 -17.76 -3.27
C ARG A 312 -5.57 -16.61 -3.12
N ILE A 313 -6.10 -15.40 -3.26
CA ILE A 313 -5.40 -14.13 -3.08
C ILE A 313 -6.23 -13.21 -2.19
N ALA A 314 -5.54 -12.53 -1.28
CA ALA A 314 -6.11 -11.49 -0.43
C ALA A 314 -5.80 -10.12 -1.00
N ILE A 315 -6.84 -9.29 -1.03
CA ILE A 315 -6.82 -7.90 -1.46
C ILE A 315 -7.32 -7.09 -0.26
N SER A 316 -6.39 -6.42 0.41
CA SER A 316 -6.67 -5.59 1.58
C SER A 316 -7.10 -4.19 1.11
N PRO A 317 -8.33 -3.72 1.37
CA PRO A 317 -8.72 -2.34 1.03
C PRO A 317 -7.74 -1.26 1.51
N ALA A 318 -7.17 -1.44 2.70
CA ALA A 318 -6.13 -0.58 3.27
C ALA A 318 -4.98 -0.31 2.31
N LEU A 319 -4.51 -1.36 1.61
CA LEU A 319 -3.36 -1.29 0.70
C LEU A 319 -3.69 -0.61 -0.64
N PHE A 320 -4.97 -0.33 -0.95
CA PHE A 320 -5.38 0.29 -2.22
C PHE A 320 -5.97 1.69 -2.04
N MET A 321 -6.71 1.93 -0.96
CA MET A 321 -7.46 3.17 -0.80
C MET A 321 -6.55 4.39 -0.59
N GLY A 322 -5.48 4.24 0.20
CA GLY A 322 -4.49 5.30 0.44
C GLY A 322 -3.16 5.14 -0.29
N SER A 323 -3.00 4.12 -1.13
CA SER A 323 -1.73 3.89 -1.83
C SER A 323 -1.50 4.90 -2.95
N ASP A 324 -0.32 5.49 -2.99
CA ASP A 324 0.23 6.13 -4.19
C ASP A 324 0.69 5.05 -5.19
N ILE A 325 -0.22 4.66 -6.08
CA ILE A 325 -0.02 3.58 -7.05
C ILE A 325 1.14 3.90 -8.00
N GLU A 326 1.27 5.15 -8.44
CA GLU A 326 2.33 5.55 -9.38
C GLU A 326 3.70 5.48 -8.71
N ARG A 327 3.84 6.06 -7.51
CA ARG A 327 5.07 5.96 -6.73
C ARG A 327 5.43 4.51 -6.44
N ASN A 328 4.47 3.70 -5.99
CA ASN A 328 4.70 2.30 -5.69
C ASN A 328 5.11 1.51 -6.93
N PHE A 329 4.56 1.85 -8.10
CA PHE A 329 4.99 1.28 -9.37
C PHE A 329 6.44 1.61 -9.71
N THR A 330 6.88 2.87 -9.59
CA THR A 330 8.28 3.23 -9.85
C THR A 330 9.25 2.48 -8.93
N VAL A 331 8.87 2.29 -7.66
CA VAL A 331 9.66 1.50 -6.71
C VAL A 331 9.68 0.03 -7.10
N LEU A 332 8.55 -0.53 -7.57
CA LEU A 332 8.47 -1.91 -8.07
C LEU A 332 9.40 -2.12 -9.26
N LEU A 333 9.35 -1.25 -10.28
CA LEU A 333 10.20 -1.36 -11.48
C LEU A 333 11.69 -1.35 -11.11
N ASN A 334 12.09 -0.55 -10.13
CA ASN A 334 13.48 -0.51 -9.65
C ASN A 334 13.94 -1.80 -8.94
N ARG A 335 13.01 -2.64 -8.47
CA ARG A 335 13.29 -3.94 -7.86
C ARG A 335 13.23 -5.11 -8.84
N LEU A 336 12.71 -4.87 -10.04
CA LEU A 336 12.57 -5.88 -11.09
C LEU A 336 13.71 -5.72 -12.11
N PRO A 337 14.66 -6.66 -12.23
CA PRO A 337 15.90 -6.43 -12.99
C PRO A 337 15.71 -6.02 -14.46
N LYS A 338 14.76 -6.65 -15.18
CA LYS A 338 14.54 -6.34 -16.61
C LYS A 338 13.83 -5.00 -16.79
N GLU A 339 12.91 -4.71 -15.90
CA GLU A 339 12.07 -3.52 -15.90
C GLU A 339 12.85 -2.29 -15.41
N LYS A 340 13.83 -2.47 -14.51
CA LYS A 340 14.72 -1.42 -14.00
C LYS A 340 15.50 -0.74 -15.12
N GLU A 341 16.04 -1.50 -16.06
CA GLU A 341 16.78 -0.94 -17.19
C GLU A 341 15.87 -0.12 -18.10
N ALA A 342 14.70 -0.66 -18.44
CA ALA A 342 13.69 0.04 -19.25
C ALA A 342 13.22 1.33 -18.55
N TYR A 343 12.90 1.25 -17.26
CA TYR A 343 12.48 2.40 -16.46
C TYR A 343 13.55 3.48 -16.37
N SER A 344 14.81 3.09 -16.12
CA SER A 344 15.93 4.05 -16.04
C SER A 344 16.09 4.83 -17.35
N ARG A 345 15.92 4.15 -18.49
CA ARG A 345 15.96 4.79 -19.81
C ARG A 345 14.82 5.79 -20.00
N LEU A 346 13.58 5.37 -19.73
CA LEU A 346 12.38 6.22 -19.86
C LEU A 346 12.41 7.43 -18.91
N SER A 347 12.90 7.24 -17.69
CA SER A 347 13.07 8.32 -16.72
C SER A 347 14.09 9.35 -17.21
N ASN A 348 15.23 8.89 -17.72
CA ASN A 348 16.27 9.77 -18.27
C ASN A 348 15.78 10.54 -19.52
N GLU A 349 14.99 9.91 -20.38
CA GLU A 349 14.37 10.58 -21.54
C GLU A 349 13.42 11.69 -21.08
N ARG A 350 12.55 11.41 -20.10
CA ARG A 350 11.65 12.41 -19.54
C ARG A 350 12.38 13.57 -18.86
N GLU A 351 13.44 13.30 -18.12
CA GLU A 351 14.27 14.35 -17.49
C GLU A 351 14.93 15.27 -18.52
N LYS A 352 15.32 14.74 -19.68
CA LYS A 352 15.85 15.54 -20.79
C LYS A 352 14.79 16.41 -21.47
N ASP A 353 13.53 15.97 -21.48
CA ASP A 353 12.40 16.71 -22.06
C ASP A 353 11.78 17.75 -21.09
N LEU A 354 12.02 17.61 -19.79
CA LEU A 354 11.51 18.47 -18.72
C LEU A 354 11.86 19.97 -18.89
N PRO A 355 13.11 20.35 -19.26
CA PRO A 355 13.45 21.74 -19.56
C PRO A 355 12.57 22.34 -20.65
N GLY A 356 12.30 21.62 -21.74
CA GLY A 356 11.46 22.11 -22.84
C GLY A 356 10.02 22.41 -22.43
N ARG A 357 9.44 21.56 -21.56
CA ARG A 357 8.08 21.75 -21.02
C ARG A 357 8.01 22.91 -20.02
N HIS A 358 9.01 23.04 -19.15
CA HIS A 358 9.09 24.18 -18.22
C HIS A 358 9.28 25.49 -18.99
N TYR A 359 10.09 25.51 -20.05
CA TYR A 359 10.23 26.68 -20.93
C TYR A 359 8.89 27.06 -21.58
N GLN A 360 8.11 26.11 -22.09
CA GLN A 360 6.78 26.39 -22.66
C GLN A 360 5.78 26.88 -21.61
N ALA A 361 5.76 26.27 -20.42
CA ALA A 361 4.86 26.68 -19.33
C ALA A 361 5.22 28.06 -18.77
N ILE A 362 6.51 28.37 -18.62
CA ILE A 362 6.98 29.71 -18.21
C ILE A 362 6.70 30.74 -19.30
N ALA A 363 6.88 30.39 -20.59
CA ALA A 363 6.61 31.28 -21.71
C ALA A 363 5.11 31.60 -21.90
N THR A 364 4.21 30.77 -21.38
CA THR A 364 2.76 30.96 -21.45
C THR A 364 2.16 31.43 -20.12
N ALA A 365 2.92 31.41 -19.03
CA ALA A 365 2.49 31.92 -17.74
C ALA A 365 2.55 33.46 -17.73
N ALA A 366 1.38 34.09 -17.64
CA ALA A 366 1.29 35.50 -17.31
C ALA A 366 1.53 35.68 -15.80
N PHE A 367 2.64 36.30 -15.43
CA PHE A 367 2.92 36.66 -14.04
C PHE A 367 2.48 38.11 -13.79
N PRO A 368 1.34 38.35 -13.11
CA PRO A 368 0.96 39.70 -12.75
C PRO A 368 1.99 40.28 -11.79
N VAL A 369 2.70 41.32 -12.23
CA VAL A 369 3.55 42.11 -11.35
C VAL A 369 2.62 42.94 -10.47
N LEU A 370 2.46 42.53 -9.21
CA LEU A 370 1.87 43.37 -8.18
C LEU A 370 2.86 44.51 -7.88
N ALA A 371 2.87 45.52 -8.74
CA ALA A 371 3.50 46.79 -8.45
C ALA A 371 2.69 47.47 -7.34
N ARG A 372 3.01 47.15 -6.07
CA ARG A 372 2.71 48.07 -4.98
C ARG A 372 3.44 49.36 -5.33
N ARG A 373 2.69 50.41 -5.67
CA ARG A 373 3.22 51.77 -5.70
C ARG A 373 3.94 51.99 -4.38
N ILE A 374 5.26 52.12 -4.44
CA ILE A 374 6.02 52.78 -3.40
C ILE A 374 5.64 54.24 -3.55
N THR A 375 4.66 54.67 -2.77
CA THR A 375 4.45 56.09 -2.44
C THR A 375 5.14 56.37 -1.13
#